data_AF-A0AAP5YCU7-F1
#
_entry.id   AF-A0AAP5YCU7-F1
#
_cell.length_a   1.000
_cell.length_b   1.000
_cell.length_c   1.000
_cell.angle_alpha   90.00
_cell.angle_beta   90.00
_cell.angle_gamma   90.00
#
_symmetry.space_group_name_H-M   'P 1'
#
loop_
_entity.id
_entity.type
_entity.pdbx_description
1 polymer ?
#
loop_
_entity_poly.entity_id
_entity_poly.type
_entity_poly.pdbx_seq_one_letter_code
_entity_poly.pdbx_strand_id
1 'polypeptide(L)'
;MKRFLLLLCALLSFSALAAPKADLWPYWQQSNGVNQTSISHLEWQQLLDSYLVTRGDNTLFRYNQVSFADKTKLKQYIQRLASLNPLQYRQAEQYAYWVNLYNALTVHLILDNYPITSITKLGGLFSFGPWDQDVITINGKSLTLNDIEHRILRPIWQDPRTHYAVNCASLGCPNLQTQAFTAENTQTLLESAAKTFINSKKGVSIEGDTAKISSIYEWF
;
A
#
# COMPACT_ATOMS: atom_id res chain seq x y z
N MET A 1 18.96 24.38 54.82
CA MET A 1 18.76 25.53 53.92
C MET A 1 18.95 25.07 52.48
N LYS A 2 17.96 25.33 51.64
CA LYS A 2 17.98 25.40 50.15
C LYS A 2 18.30 24.08 49.41
N ARG A 3 17.28 23.34 48.93
CA ARG A 3 16.39 23.60 47.77
C ARG A 3 17.02 23.16 46.45
N PHE A 4 16.21 22.39 45.71
CA PHE A 4 16.18 22.24 44.26
C PHE A 4 17.31 21.43 43.61
N LEU A 5 17.03 20.15 43.37
CA LEU A 5 17.33 19.59 42.06
C LEU A 5 16.02 19.02 41.51
N LEU A 6 15.29 19.91 40.83
CA LEU A 6 14.06 19.58 40.13
C LEU A 6 14.35 18.70 38.93
N LEU A 7 13.42 17.76 38.74
CA LEU A 7 13.08 17.08 37.50
C LEU A 7 13.58 17.77 36.23
N LEU A 8 14.43 17.06 35.49
CA LEU A 8 14.49 17.19 34.05
C LEU A 8 14.27 15.80 33.43
N CYS A 9 13.12 15.19 33.70
CA CYS A 9 12.55 14.22 32.77
C CYS A 9 12.10 15.03 31.55
N ALA A 10 13.03 15.30 30.64
CA ALA A 10 12.67 15.70 29.30
C ALA A 10 11.76 14.59 28.76
N LEU A 11 10.47 14.90 28.65
CA LEU A 11 9.53 14.18 27.82
C LEU A 11 10.09 14.24 26.40
N LEU A 12 10.94 13.27 26.06
CA LEU A 12 11.09 12.84 24.69
C LEU A 12 9.77 12.20 24.32
N SER A 13 8.79 13.04 24.00
CA SER A 13 7.67 12.64 23.17
C SER A 13 8.32 12.12 21.91
N PHE A 14 8.43 10.80 21.78
CA PHE A 14 8.61 10.19 20.49
C PHE A 14 7.40 10.65 19.69
N SER A 15 7.59 11.66 18.85
CA SER A 15 6.65 11.97 17.79
C SER A 15 6.53 10.66 17.02
N ALA A 16 5.42 9.95 17.22
CA ALA A 16 5.07 8.85 16.35
C ALA A 16 5.14 9.41 14.93
N LEU A 17 5.95 8.78 14.07
CA LEU A 17 5.97 9.09 12.64
C LEU A 17 4.60 8.66 12.10
N ALA A 18 3.62 9.56 12.19
CA ALA A 18 2.29 9.33 11.65
C ALA A 18 2.38 9.30 10.12
N ALA A 19 1.58 8.44 9.49
CA ALA A 19 1.40 8.46 8.04
C ALA A 19 1.00 9.88 7.60
N PRO A 20 1.47 10.34 6.42
CA PRO A 20 1.06 11.63 5.87
C PRO A 20 -0.47 11.77 5.88
N LYS A 21 -0.97 12.98 6.20
CA LYS A 21 -2.39 13.28 6.12
C LYS A 21 -2.86 13.17 4.66
N ALA A 22 -4.13 12.80 4.46
CA ALA A 22 -4.72 12.82 3.14
C ALA A 22 -4.71 14.26 2.59
N ASP A 23 -4.15 14.44 1.38
CA ASP A 23 -3.98 15.74 0.72
C ASP A 23 -4.39 15.61 -0.76
N LEU A 24 -5.67 15.91 -1.05
CA LEU A 24 -6.24 15.71 -2.37
C LEU A 24 -5.41 16.41 -3.45
N TRP A 25 -4.99 15.66 -4.46
CA TRP A 25 -4.45 16.23 -5.70
C TRP A 25 -5.56 16.34 -6.75
N PRO A 26 -6.17 17.53 -6.98
CA PRO A 26 -7.43 17.64 -7.72
C PRO A 26 -7.38 17.18 -9.18
N TYR A 27 -6.17 17.16 -9.77
CA TYR A 27 -5.96 16.64 -11.11
C TYR A 27 -6.47 15.19 -11.27
N TRP A 28 -6.30 14.35 -10.25
CA TRP A 28 -6.65 12.93 -10.30
C TRP A 28 -8.12 12.63 -9.96
N GLN A 29 -8.89 13.64 -9.53
CA GLN A 29 -10.29 13.46 -9.14
C GLN A 29 -11.23 13.29 -10.35
N GLN A 30 -10.78 13.67 -11.55
CA GLN A 30 -11.57 13.58 -12.77
C GLN A 30 -11.80 12.11 -13.17
N SER A 31 -13.00 11.82 -13.66
CA SER A 31 -13.37 10.48 -14.14
C SER A 31 -14.32 10.57 -15.33
N ASN A 32 -14.34 9.53 -16.15
CA ASN A 32 -15.27 9.39 -17.26
C ASN A 32 -16.28 8.29 -16.95
N GLY A 33 -17.42 8.68 -16.35
CA GLY A 33 -18.46 7.76 -15.91
C GLY A 33 -19.19 7.01 -17.04
N VAL A 34 -19.10 7.47 -18.30
CA VAL A 34 -19.73 6.80 -19.44
C VAL A 34 -18.84 5.73 -20.07
N ASN A 35 -17.54 5.73 -19.79
CA ASN A 35 -16.63 4.70 -20.29
C ASN A 35 -16.82 3.37 -19.54
N GLN A 36 -17.21 2.33 -20.29
CA GLN A 36 -17.41 0.96 -19.80
C GLN A 36 -16.20 0.04 -20.01
N THR A 37 -15.10 0.57 -20.54
CA THR A 37 -13.87 -0.19 -20.78
C THR A 37 -13.26 -0.64 -19.46
N SER A 38 -12.86 -1.91 -19.37
CA SER A 38 -12.12 -2.46 -18.24
C SER A 38 -10.61 -2.51 -18.51
N ILE A 39 -9.83 -2.47 -17.44
CA ILE A 39 -8.38 -2.59 -17.45
C ILE A 39 -8.05 -4.02 -17.00
N SER A 40 -7.39 -4.78 -17.86
CA SER A 40 -6.93 -6.11 -17.48
C SER A 40 -5.83 -6.02 -16.41
N HIS A 41 -5.96 -6.85 -15.38
CA HIS A 41 -4.96 -7.07 -14.33
C HIS A 41 -4.45 -8.52 -14.32
N LEU A 42 -4.60 -9.25 -15.43
CA LEU A 42 -4.26 -10.68 -15.51
C LEU A 42 -2.78 -10.97 -15.24
N GLU A 43 -1.87 -10.16 -15.80
CA GLU A 43 -0.42 -10.36 -15.58
C GLU A 43 -0.06 -10.16 -14.10
N TRP A 44 -0.72 -9.23 -13.42
CA TRP A 44 -0.58 -9.06 -11.97
C TRP A 44 -1.14 -10.26 -11.21
N GLN A 45 -2.35 -10.71 -11.57
CA GLN A 45 -2.97 -11.90 -10.97
C GLN A 45 -2.08 -13.14 -11.10
N GLN A 46 -1.49 -13.39 -12.27
CA GLN A 46 -0.59 -14.53 -12.49
C GLN A 46 0.63 -14.51 -11.57
N LEU A 47 1.17 -13.31 -11.28
CA LEU A 47 2.27 -13.15 -10.33
C LEU A 47 1.82 -13.41 -8.90
N LEU A 48 0.63 -12.92 -8.52
CA LEU A 48 0.03 -13.23 -7.22
C LEU A 48 -0.14 -14.73 -7.05
N ASP A 49 -0.73 -15.41 -8.03
CA ASP A 49 -0.98 -16.86 -8.01
C ASP A 49 0.32 -17.67 -7.88
N SER A 50 1.38 -17.21 -8.53
CA SER A 50 2.66 -17.92 -8.57
C SER A 50 3.49 -17.73 -7.29
N TYR A 51 3.43 -16.54 -6.69
CA TYR A 51 4.40 -16.13 -5.67
C TYR A 51 3.80 -15.82 -4.30
N LEU A 52 2.48 -15.71 -4.17
CA LEU A 52 1.85 -15.59 -2.86
C LEU A 52 1.75 -16.93 -2.15
N VAL A 53 2.00 -16.90 -0.85
CA VAL A 53 1.75 -18.01 0.06
C VAL A 53 1.11 -17.51 1.34
N THR A 54 0.00 -18.14 1.72
CA THR A 54 -0.63 -17.90 3.01
C THR A 54 0.01 -18.80 4.08
N ARG A 55 0.43 -18.21 5.20
CA ARG A 55 0.98 -18.91 6.37
C ARG A 55 0.37 -18.32 7.64
N GLY A 56 -0.59 -19.04 8.22
CA GLY A 56 -1.41 -18.51 9.31
C GLY A 56 -2.09 -17.21 8.88
N ASP A 57 -1.97 -16.17 9.71
CA ASP A 57 -2.57 -14.85 9.45
C ASP A 57 -1.83 -14.01 8.38
N ASN A 58 -0.79 -14.55 7.75
CA ASN A 58 0.06 -13.80 6.82
C ASN A 58 -0.12 -14.26 5.38
N THR A 59 -0.25 -13.31 4.46
CA THR A 59 -0.03 -13.54 3.03
C THR A 59 1.34 -12.99 2.67
N LEU A 60 2.26 -13.87 2.28
CA LEU A 60 3.67 -13.56 2.04
C LEU A 60 3.99 -13.69 0.55
N PHE A 61 4.85 -12.80 0.04
CA PHE A 61 5.33 -12.86 -1.34
C PHE A 61 6.73 -13.50 -1.39
N ARG A 62 6.92 -14.51 -2.23
CA ARG A 62 8.18 -15.29 -2.34
C ARG A 62 9.22 -14.61 -3.23
N TYR A 63 9.74 -13.46 -2.80
CA TYR A 63 10.69 -12.65 -3.58
C TYR A 63 11.91 -13.44 -4.09
N ASN A 64 12.45 -14.36 -3.30
CA ASN A 64 13.61 -15.19 -3.68
C ASN A 64 13.33 -16.24 -4.76
N GLN A 65 12.06 -16.50 -5.07
CA GLN A 65 11.67 -17.47 -6.10
C GLN A 65 11.29 -16.81 -7.42
N VAL A 66 11.22 -15.48 -7.46
CA VAL A 66 10.81 -14.77 -8.68
C VAL A 66 11.85 -14.93 -9.77
N SER A 67 11.41 -15.51 -10.89
CA SER A 67 12.24 -15.67 -12.07
C SER A 67 12.54 -14.31 -12.74
N PHE A 68 13.65 -14.21 -13.47
CA PHE A 68 13.94 -13.02 -14.28
C PHE A 68 12.83 -12.73 -15.30
N ALA A 69 12.24 -13.78 -15.87
CA ALA A 69 11.14 -13.65 -16.82
C ALA A 69 9.89 -13.04 -16.16
N ASP A 70 9.51 -13.49 -14.97
CA ASP A 70 8.32 -12.94 -14.29
C ASP A 70 8.57 -11.56 -13.69
N LYS A 71 9.80 -11.26 -13.25
CA LYS A 71 10.20 -9.88 -12.92
C LYS A 71 10.05 -8.95 -14.15
N THR A 72 10.41 -9.44 -15.33
CA THR A 72 10.22 -8.69 -16.58
C THR A 72 8.74 -8.48 -16.90
N LYS A 73 7.90 -9.51 -16.72
CA LYS A 73 6.44 -9.38 -16.88
C LYS A 73 5.83 -8.36 -15.91
N LEU A 74 6.29 -8.32 -14.65
CA LEU A 74 5.86 -7.30 -13.68
C LEU A 74 6.15 -5.89 -14.20
N LYS A 75 7.37 -5.67 -14.68
CA LYS A 75 7.79 -4.38 -15.23
C LYS A 75 6.96 -3.99 -16.44
N GLN A 76 6.68 -4.93 -17.35
CA GLN A 76 5.83 -4.70 -18.51
C GLN A 76 4.39 -4.35 -18.12
N TYR A 77 3.83 -5.04 -17.11
CA TYR A 77 2.52 -4.73 -16.57
C TYR A 77 2.45 -3.29 -16.01
N ILE A 78 3.44 -2.89 -15.21
CA ILE A 78 3.54 -1.53 -14.67
C ILE A 78 3.64 -0.50 -15.81
N GLN A 79 4.47 -0.75 -16.82
CA GLN A 79 4.61 0.13 -17.99
C GLN A 79 3.32 0.24 -18.81
N ARG A 80 2.59 -0.87 -18.97
CA ARG A 80 1.28 -0.88 -19.61
C ARG A 80 0.31 0.02 -18.84
N LEU A 81 0.21 -0.13 -17.52
CA LEU A 81 -0.63 0.75 -16.71
C LEU A 81 -0.22 2.22 -16.81
N ALA A 82 1.08 2.52 -16.80
CA ALA A 82 1.58 3.89 -16.90
C ALA A 82 1.28 4.56 -18.25
N SER A 83 1.11 3.76 -19.31
CA SER A 83 0.71 4.26 -20.63
C SER A 83 -0.78 4.62 -20.74
N LEU A 84 -1.61 4.16 -19.80
CA LEU A 84 -3.04 4.47 -19.78
C LEU A 84 -3.28 5.83 -19.15
N ASN A 85 -4.31 6.53 -19.60
CA ASN A 85 -4.83 7.71 -18.93
C ASN A 85 -5.97 7.29 -17.96
N PRO A 86 -5.73 7.17 -16.65
CA PRO A 86 -6.75 6.71 -15.70
C PRO A 86 -7.96 7.66 -15.65
N LEU A 87 -7.81 8.94 -16.01
CA LEU A 87 -8.91 9.92 -16.03
C LEU A 87 -10.01 9.57 -17.05
N GLN A 88 -9.70 8.70 -18.02
CA GLN A 88 -10.65 8.24 -19.04
C GLN A 88 -11.56 7.10 -18.56
N TYR A 89 -11.41 6.63 -17.33
CA TYR A 89 -12.18 5.51 -16.80
C TYR A 89 -13.16 5.96 -15.70
N ARG A 90 -14.17 5.12 -15.45
CA ARG A 90 -15.10 5.30 -14.32
C ARG A 90 -14.37 5.12 -12.97
N GLN A 91 -14.88 5.74 -11.91
CA GLN A 91 -14.23 5.72 -10.59
C GLN A 91 -13.96 4.30 -10.05
N ALA A 92 -14.85 3.34 -10.29
CA ALA A 92 -14.66 1.96 -9.85
C ALA A 92 -13.43 1.31 -10.51
N GLU A 93 -13.20 1.59 -11.79
CA GLU A 93 -12.05 1.10 -12.54
C GLU A 93 -10.77 1.81 -12.13
N GLN A 94 -10.85 3.14 -11.91
CA GLN A 94 -9.74 3.93 -11.40
C GLN A 94 -9.25 3.44 -10.03
N TYR A 95 -10.16 3.07 -9.13
CA TYR A 95 -9.77 2.53 -7.83
C TYR A 95 -8.93 1.26 -7.97
N ALA A 96 -9.44 0.30 -8.74
CA ALA A 96 -8.75 -0.96 -9.01
C ALA A 96 -7.38 -0.72 -9.66
N TYR A 97 -7.32 0.19 -10.65
CA TYR A 97 -6.09 0.62 -11.28
C TYR A 97 -5.04 1.10 -10.25
N TRP A 98 -5.40 2.04 -9.39
CA TRP A 98 -4.46 2.65 -8.44
C TRP A 98 -4.01 1.67 -7.35
N VAL A 99 -4.91 0.85 -6.81
CA VAL A 99 -4.57 -0.17 -5.82
C VAL A 99 -3.62 -1.22 -6.40
N ASN A 100 -3.93 -1.74 -7.59
CA ASN A 100 -3.07 -2.74 -8.22
C ASN A 100 -1.72 -2.14 -8.63
N LEU A 101 -1.69 -0.90 -9.12
CA LEU A 101 -0.45 -0.20 -9.46
C LEU A 101 0.43 0.00 -8.23
N TYR A 102 -0.13 0.49 -7.11
CA TYR A 102 0.60 0.67 -5.86
C TYR A 102 1.25 -0.63 -5.40
N ASN A 103 0.48 -1.72 -5.36
CA ASN A 103 0.96 -3.01 -4.89
C ASN A 103 2.03 -3.60 -5.83
N ALA A 104 1.83 -3.48 -7.15
CA ALA A 104 2.81 -3.92 -8.14
C ALA A 104 4.11 -3.13 -8.08
N LEU A 105 4.05 -1.80 -7.93
CA LEU A 105 5.23 -0.94 -7.73
C LEU A 105 5.97 -1.33 -6.45
N THR A 106 5.25 -1.58 -5.35
CA THR A 106 5.85 -2.01 -4.08
C THR A 106 6.62 -3.32 -4.24
N VAL A 107 6.01 -4.33 -4.88
CA VAL A 107 6.69 -5.62 -5.15
C VAL A 107 7.88 -5.43 -6.10
N HIS A 108 7.74 -4.61 -7.13
CA HIS A 108 8.82 -4.31 -8.08
C HIS A 108 10.03 -3.66 -7.39
N LEU A 109 9.81 -2.68 -6.52
CA LEU A 109 10.86 -2.02 -5.75
C LEU A 109 11.63 -3.00 -4.87
N ILE A 110 10.95 -3.94 -4.22
CA ILE A 110 11.61 -4.97 -3.42
C ILE A 110 12.42 -5.90 -4.31
N LEU A 111 11.88 -6.32 -5.46
CA LEU A 111 12.59 -7.18 -6.41
C LEU A 111 13.82 -6.50 -7.05
N ASP A 112 13.80 -5.18 -7.22
CA ASP A 112 14.95 -4.42 -7.71
C ASP A 112 16.08 -4.28 -6.70
N ASN A 113 15.76 -4.38 -5.42
CA ASN A 113 16.74 -4.26 -4.34
C ASN A 113 17.04 -5.59 -3.66
N TYR A 114 16.41 -6.70 -4.08
CA TYR A 114 16.56 -8.01 -3.43
C TYR A 114 18.01 -8.54 -3.53
N PRO A 115 18.60 -9.12 -2.46
CA PRO A 115 18.01 -9.34 -1.14
C PRO A 115 18.09 -8.10 -0.23
N ILE A 116 16.96 -7.74 0.40
CA ILE A 116 16.90 -6.71 1.45
C ILE A 116 16.36 -7.28 2.75
N THR A 117 16.80 -6.70 3.87
CA THR A 117 16.30 -7.06 5.20
C THR A 117 15.00 -6.35 5.57
N SER A 118 14.70 -5.18 4.97
CA SER A 118 13.45 -4.44 5.14
C SER A 118 13.25 -3.44 4.01
N ILE A 119 12.02 -3.28 3.54
CA ILE A 119 11.65 -2.21 2.60
C ILE A 119 11.82 -0.82 3.21
N THR A 120 11.66 -0.68 4.53
CA THR A 120 11.87 0.60 5.25
C THR A 120 13.32 1.11 5.19
N LYS A 121 14.25 0.26 4.74
CA LYS A 121 15.65 0.62 4.50
C LYS A 121 15.93 1.07 3.06
N LEU A 122 14.98 0.89 2.15
CA LEU A 122 15.07 1.54 0.83
C LEU A 122 14.83 3.05 1.05
N GLY A 123 15.42 3.93 0.24
CA GLY A 123 15.29 5.39 0.44
C GLY A 123 16.62 6.11 0.71
N GLY A 124 16.59 7.45 0.68
CA GLY A 124 17.76 8.29 0.97
C GLY A 124 18.13 8.33 2.45
N LEU A 125 19.24 8.99 2.80
CA LEU A 125 19.88 9.00 4.13
C LEU A 125 19.00 9.49 5.31
N PHE A 126 17.76 9.91 5.07
CA PHE A 126 16.79 10.39 6.06
C PHE A 126 15.34 9.97 5.72
N SER A 127 15.15 9.03 4.80
CA SER A 127 13.83 8.55 4.37
C SER A 127 13.50 7.24 5.06
N PHE A 128 12.29 7.14 5.62
CA PHE A 128 11.77 5.85 6.07
C PHE A 128 11.19 5.14 4.85
N GLY A 129 11.99 4.36 4.12
CA GLY A 129 11.53 3.63 2.93
C GLY A 129 11.54 4.42 1.61
N PRO A 130 11.12 3.79 0.50
CA PRO A 130 11.15 4.36 -0.85
C PRO A 130 9.89 5.18 -1.17
N TRP A 131 9.01 5.42 -0.20
CA TRP A 131 7.66 5.94 -0.45
C TRP A 131 7.60 7.38 -0.94
N ASP A 132 8.67 8.16 -0.79
CA ASP A 132 8.83 9.54 -1.30
C ASP A 132 9.74 9.62 -2.55
N GLN A 133 10.16 8.48 -3.10
CA GLN A 133 10.91 8.45 -4.35
C GLN A 133 9.96 8.43 -5.53
N ASP A 134 10.33 9.11 -6.61
CA ASP A 134 9.62 9.03 -7.89
C ASP A 134 9.72 7.60 -8.43
N VAL A 135 8.59 6.88 -8.46
CA VAL A 135 8.54 5.46 -8.85
C VAL A 135 7.88 5.23 -10.20
N ILE A 136 7.05 6.18 -10.66
CA ILE A 136 6.32 6.07 -11.92
C ILE A 136 5.95 7.45 -12.46
N THR A 137 5.78 7.57 -13.78
CA THR A 137 5.21 8.77 -14.42
C THR A 137 3.91 8.39 -15.14
N ILE A 138 2.81 9.08 -14.83
CA ILE A 138 1.51 8.88 -15.46
C ILE A 138 0.98 10.23 -15.91
N ASN A 139 0.52 10.33 -17.17
CA ASN A 139 0.08 11.59 -17.78
C ASN A 139 1.11 12.73 -17.60
N GLY A 140 2.41 12.43 -17.67
CA GLY A 140 3.49 13.40 -17.47
C GLY A 140 3.69 13.87 -16.02
N LYS A 141 3.06 13.24 -15.04
CA LYS A 141 3.23 13.53 -13.60
C LYS A 141 4.06 12.44 -12.95
N SER A 142 5.17 12.83 -12.35
CA SER A 142 5.94 11.95 -11.48
C SER A 142 5.14 11.67 -10.22
N LEU A 143 5.10 10.41 -9.81
CA LEU A 143 4.35 9.94 -8.65
C LEU A 143 5.24 9.05 -7.78
N THR A 144 5.12 9.28 -6.49
CA THR A 144 5.64 8.44 -5.41
C THR A 144 4.56 7.44 -4.95
N LEU A 145 4.91 6.45 -4.12
CA LEU A 145 3.89 5.58 -3.50
C LEU A 145 2.99 6.39 -2.54
N ASN A 146 3.55 7.38 -1.83
CA ASN A 146 2.80 8.28 -0.96
C ASN A 146 1.81 9.15 -1.73
N ASP A 147 2.15 9.61 -2.95
CA ASP A 147 1.19 10.33 -3.79
C ASP A 147 0.00 9.45 -4.15
N ILE A 148 0.24 8.20 -4.56
CA ILE A 148 -0.82 7.25 -4.91
C ILE A 148 -1.73 6.97 -3.71
N GLU A 149 -1.16 6.74 -2.52
CA GLU A 149 -1.94 6.40 -1.33
C GLU A 149 -2.64 7.62 -0.72
N HIS A 150 -1.91 8.69 -0.46
CA HIS A 150 -2.36 9.80 0.39
C HIS A 150 -2.92 10.99 -0.40
N ARG A 151 -2.62 11.10 -1.69
CA ARG A 151 -3.09 12.22 -2.52
C ARG A 151 -4.08 11.82 -3.62
N ILE A 152 -4.22 10.51 -3.87
CA ILE A 152 -5.14 9.94 -4.84
C ILE A 152 -6.15 9.01 -4.13
N LEU A 153 -5.72 7.84 -3.66
CA LEU A 153 -6.63 6.80 -3.14
C LEU A 153 -7.46 7.26 -1.93
N ARG A 154 -6.82 7.70 -0.83
CA ARG A 154 -7.53 8.12 0.39
C ARG A 154 -8.48 9.31 0.15
N PRO A 155 -8.04 10.44 -0.43
CA PRO A 155 -8.90 11.64 -0.50
C PRO A 155 -9.99 11.56 -1.57
N ILE A 156 -9.81 10.79 -2.65
CA ILE A 156 -10.82 10.69 -3.71
C ILE A 156 -11.97 9.76 -3.29
N TRP A 157 -11.66 8.57 -2.79
CA TRP A 157 -12.69 7.57 -2.46
C TRP A 157 -13.17 7.63 -1.01
N GLN A 158 -12.35 8.16 -0.09
CA GLN A 158 -12.70 8.33 1.33
C GLN A 158 -13.24 7.05 1.99
N ASP A 159 -12.81 5.89 1.50
CA ASP A 159 -13.12 4.59 2.10
C ASP A 159 -11.99 4.22 3.08
N PRO A 160 -12.25 4.14 4.40
CA PRO A 160 -11.21 3.81 5.37
C PRO A 160 -10.62 2.40 5.14
N ARG A 161 -11.33 1.52 4.43
CA ARG A 161 -10.84 0.17 4.12
C ARG A 161 -9.74 0.17 3.06
N THR A 162 -9.52 1.28 2.36
CA THR A 162 -8.42 1.41 1.38
C THR A 162 -7.07 1.03 1.95
N HIS A 163 -6.84 1.31 3.23
CA HIS A 163 -5.57 0.95 3.87
C HIS A 163 -5.33 -0.57 3.94
N TYR A 164 -6.39 -1.38 3.96
CA TYR A 164 -6.27 -2.85 3.90
C TYR A 164 -6.01 -3.38 2.49
N ALA A 165 -6.16 -2.52 1.47
CA ALA A 165 -5.93 -2.87 0.06
C ALA A 165 -4.52 -2.53 -0.42
N VAL A 166 -3.84 -1.57 0.21
CA VAL A 166 -2.47 -1.16 -0.11
C VAL A 166 -1.48 -1.83 0.84
N ASN A 167 -0.64 -2.72 0.32
CA ASN A 167 0.33 -3.46 1.11
C ASN A 167 1.67 -2.73 1.14
N CYS A 168 2.06 -2.25 2.32
CA CYS A 168 3.35 -1.59 2.52
C CYS A 168 4.56 -2.57 2.57
N ALA A 169 4.33 -3.86 2.32
CA ALA A 169 5.31 -4.95 2.44
C ALA A 169 6.03 -5.12 3.80
N SER A 170 5.50 -4.52 4.87
CA SER A 170 5.87 -4.83 6.26
C SER A 170 5.02 -5.98 6.82
N LEU A 171 5.59 -6.78 7.73
CA LEU A 171 4.85 -7.88 8.39
C LEU A 171 3.67 -7.38 9.23
N GLY A 172 3.75 -6.16 9.77
CA GLY A 172 2.67 -5.55 10.54
C GLY A 172 1.56 -4.93 9.67
N CYS A 173 1.79 -4.76 8.36
CA CYS A 173 0.79 -4.20 7.46
C CYS A 173 -0.30 -5.22 7.09
N PRO A 174 -1.45 -4.74 6.58
CA PRO A 174 -2.47 -5.58 5.99
C PRO A 174 -1.89 -6.47 4.90
N ASN A 175 -2.44 -7.68 4.77
CA ASN A 175 -1.96 -8.66 3.80
C ASN A 175 -2.17 -8.18 2.37
N LEU A 176 -1.20 -8.50 1.49
CA LEU A 176 -1.42 -8.38 0.06
C LEU A 176 -2.57 -9.32 -0.34
N GLN A 177 -3.54 -8.80 -1.10
CA GLN A 177 -4.71 -9.57 -1.51
C GLN A 177 -4.31 -10.65 -2.53
N THR A 178 -4.93 -11.83 -2.43
CA THR A 178 -4.68 -12.95 -3.35
C THR A 178 -5.33 -12.75 -4.72
N GLN A 179 -6.22 -11.77 -4.84
CA GLN A 179 -6.87 -11.38 -6.08
C GLN A 179 -6.51 -9.94 -6.42
N ALA A 180 -6.22 -9.70 -7.69
CA ALA A 180 -6.13 -8.35 -8.23
C ALA A 180 -7.50 -7.67 -8.12
N PHE A 181 -7.49 -6.38 -7.80
CA PHE A 181 -8.71 -5.59 -7.75
C PHE A 181 -9.28 -5.40 -9.15
N THR A 182 -10.59 -5.45 -9.29
CA THR A 182 -11.35 -5.02 -10.47
C THR A 182 -12.50 -4.13 -9.98
N ALA A 183 -13.14 -3.42 -10.90
CA ALA A 183 -14.31 -2.63 -10.55
C ALA A 183 -15.45 -3.46 -9.94
N GLU A 184 -15.53 -4.76 -10.26
CA GLU A 184 -16.58 -5.68 -9.82
C GLU A 184 -16.28 -6.30 -8.44
N ASN A 185 -15.02 -6.58 -8.14
CA ASN A 185 -14.65 -7.30 -6.90
C ASN A 185 -14.19 -6.36 -5.75
N THR A 186 -13.97 -5.07 -6.03
CA THR A 186 -13.35 -4.13 -5.09
C THR A 186 -14.02 -4.12 -3.72
N GLN A 187 -15.36 -4.01 -3.67
CA GLN A 187 -16.08 -3.93 -2.40
C GLN A 187 -15.94 -5.21 -1.57
N THR A 188 -16.02 -6.37 -2.22
CA THR A 188 -15.83 -7.66 -1.58
C THR A 188 -14.41 -7.83 -1.04
N LEU A 189 -13.40 -7.42 -1.81
CA LEU A 189 -12.01 -7.51 -1.38
C LEU A 189 -11.71 -6.54 -0.23
N LEU A 190 -12.22 -5.31 -0.26
CA LEU A 190 -12.04 -4.35 0.84
C LEU A 190 -12.65 -4.86 2.15
N GLU A 191 -13.87 -5.39 2.07
CA GLU A 191 -14.56 -5.94 3.22
C GLU A 191 -13.85 -7.18 3.78
N SER A 192 -13.42 -8.09 2.90
CA SER A 192 -12.65 -9.26 3.30
C SER A 192 -11.32 -8.87 3.93
N ALA A 193 -10.60 -7.91 3.34
CA ALA A 193 -9.30 -7.45 3.83
C ALA A 193 -9.41 -6.84 5.22
N ALA A 194 -10.41 -5.99 5.45
CA ALA A 194 -10.69 -5.39 6.75
C ALA A 194 -11.00 -6.46 7.81
N LYS A 195 -11.90 -7.41 7.48
CA LYS A 195 -12.25 -8.53 8.37
C LYS A 195 -11.06 -9.42 8.68
N THR A 196 -10.24 -9.76 7.68
CA THR A 196 -9.04 -10.57 7.89
C THR A 196 -8.05 -9.83 8.77
N PHE A 197 -7.84 -8.53 8.56
CA PHE A 197 -6.87 -7.77 9.34
C PHE A 197 -7.30 -7.64 10.81
N ILE A 198 -8.52 -7.18 11.08
CA ILE A 198 -8.99 -6.93 12.45
C ILE A 198 -9.04 -8.20 13.30
N ASN A 199 -9.30 -9.36 12.67
CA ASN A 199 -9.33 -10.66 13.34
C ASN A 199 -7.96 -11.38 13.35
N SER A 200 -6.90 -10.74 12.83
CA SER A 200 -5.54 -11.27 12.90
C SER A 200 -4.80 -10.76 14.15
N LYS A 201 -3.75 -11.47 14.56
CA LYS A 201 -2.84 -10.99 15.62
C LYS A 201 -2.17 -9.64 15.33
N LYS A 202 -2.20 -9.17 14.08
CA LYS A 202 -1.66 -7.86 13.67
C LYS A 202 -2.65 -6.71 13.88
N GLY A 203 -3.95 -7.03 13.82
CA GLY A 203 -5.03 -6.05 13.97
C GLY A 203 -5.41 -5.88 15.42
N VAL A 204 -5.85 -6.97 16.06
CA VAL A 204 -6.22 -6.99 17.48
C VAL A 204 -5.73 -8.30 18.10
N SER A 205 -5.04 -8.22 19.23
CA SER A 205 -4.76 -9.39 20.06
C SER A 205 -5.19 -9.13 21.51
N ILE A 206 -5.83 -10.12 22.11
CA ILE A 206 -6.24 -10.08 23.51
C ILE A 206 -5.28 -10.94 24.34
N GLU A 207 -4.67 -10.34 25.35
CA GLU A 207 -3.77 -10.99 26.30
C GLU A 207 -4.31 -10.77 27.71
N GLY A 208 -5.06 -11.74 28.23
CA GLY A 208 -5.80 -11.59 29.49
C GLY A 208 -6.82 -10.45 29.38
N ASP A 209 -6.73 -9.47 30.28
CA ASP A 209 -7.61 -8.29 30.30
C ASP A 209 -7.08 -7.13 29.44
N THR A 210 -6.00 -7.33 28.68
CA THR A 210 -5.38 -6.30 27.84
C THR A 210 -5.66 -6.55 26.36
N ALA A 211 -6.20 -5.54 25.67
CA ALA A 211 -6.29 -5.52 24.21
C ALA A 211 -5.10 -4.75 23.62
N LYS A 212 -4.31 -5.42 22.77
CA LYS A 212 -3.33 -4.78 21.89
C LYS A 212 -3.99 -4.52 20.55
N ILE A 213 -4.04 -3.27 20.16
CA ILE A 213 -4.65 -2.80 18.92
C ILE A 213 -3.53 -2.26 18.03
N SER A 214 -3.62 -2.53 16.74
CA SER A 214 -2.63 -2.07 15.77
C SER A 214 -2.51 -0.54 15.78
N SER A 215 -1.28 -0.02 15.75
CA SER A 215 -1.00 1.42 15.53
C SER A 215 -1.57 1.94 14.21
N ILE A 216 -2.01 1.02 13.35
CA ILE A 216 -2.72 1.33 12.12
C ILE A 216 -3.91 2.28 12.32
N TYR A 217 -4.59 2.17 13.46
CA TYR A 217 -5.77 2.97 13.77
C TYR A 217 -5.43 4.33 14.40
N GLU A 218 -4.16 4.57 14.75
CA GLU A 218 -3.71 5.86 15.29
C GLU A 218 -3.31 6.81 14.15
N TRP A 219 -2.71 6.28 13.09
CA TRP A 219 -2.11 7.10 12.03
C TRP A 219 -2.97 7.29 10.77
N PHE A 220 -4.15 6.67 10.68
CA PHE A 220 -4.98 6.61 9.47
C PHE A 220 -6.36 7.20 9.66
#